data_AF-A0A0F9LC97-F1
#
_entry.id   AF-A0A0F9LC97-F1
#
_cell.length_a   1.000
_cell.length_b   1.000
_cell.length_c   1.000
_cell.angle_alpha   90.00
_cell.angle_beta   90.00
_cell.angle_gamma   90.00
#
_symmetry.space_group_name_H-M   'P 1'
#
loop_
_entity.id
_entity.type
_entity.pdbx_description
1 polymer ?
#
loop_
_entity_poly.entity_id
_entity_poly.type
_entity_poly.pdbx_seq_one_letter_code
_entity_poly.pdbx_strand_id
1 'polypeptide(L)'
;MEEISGESNKSKGKNKKADEQDYDRKSYTDEEIANLDLKSEKVKKLMELYKEQTDKYANWRGTVTEGFKKWLKGEKIYDRNKERISLYVSEETKKQWQDFKKSHEYSTISALIRDSVDYYIEQKSDFLAGGLHNMNEKTISNISHALKEPLTTIKGFSQLLLENHKDELDAEIYSTIQNIFDQSMLLENKIISILDNIKTERVESQYDILLIEDDLATIRLLTSYFESKGYKCNGVVSGSKGLEELKSGAPKLILLDIILPDISGYEICKMIKDHQKFKEIPVFLLTAIPGSEVEKKMGETKANGYILKPFDFSDFEIIFEYI
;
A
#
# COMPACT_ATOMS: atom_id res chain seq x y z
N MET A 1 -15.72 36.08 -4.63
CA MET A 1 -15.40 34.69 -4.26
C MET A 1 -15.89 33.84 -5.42
N GLU A 2 -14.97 33.44 -6.29
CA GLU A 2 -15.23 32.56 -7.42
C GLU A 2 -14.53 31.22 -7.25
N GLU A 3 -15.19 30.16 -7.71
CA GLU A 3 -14.75 28.77 -7.62
C GLU A 3 -13.64 28.45 -8.65
N ILE A 4 -12.61 27.69 -8.24
CA ILE A 4 -11.54 27.22 -9.14
C ILE A 4 -11.39 25.70 -8.93
N SER A 5 -11.64 24.92 -10.00
CA SER A 5 -11.56 23.45 -9.96
C SER A 5 -10.30 22.90 -10.64
N GLY A 6 -9.66 21.88 -10.05
CA GLY A 6 -8.50 21.17 -10.62
C GLY A 6 -8.60 19.65 -10.55
N GLU A 7 -8.07 18.96 -11.58
CA GLU A 7 -8.14 17.50 -11.71
C GLU A 7 -6.98 16.77 -11.02
N SER A 8 -7.26 15.66 -10.34
CA SER A 8 -6.28 14.67 -9.87
C SER A 8 -6.26 13.46 -10.81
N ASN A 9 -5.12 12.77 -10.92
CA ASN A 9 -4.97 11.54 -11.70
C ASN A 9 -4.22 10.51 -10.84
N LYS A 10 -4.87 9.36 -10.56
CA LYS A 10 -4.19 8.15 -10.08
C LYS A 10 -4.70 6.90 -10.82
N SER A 11 -3.70 6.17 -11.31
CA SER A 11 -3.56 4.78 -11.77
C SER A 11 -4.74 3.92 -12.24
N LYS A 12 -4.46 3.14 -13.29
CA LYS A 12 -4.81 1.72 -13.52
C LYS A 12 -3.89 1.23 -14.65
N GLY A 13 -3.32 0.03 -14.65
CA GLY A 13 -3.88 -1.25 -14.24
C GLY A 13 -3.68 -2.19 -15.43
N LYS A 14 -3.10 -3.36 -15.17
CA LYS A 14 -2.59 -4.33 -16.15
C LYS A 14 -3.58 -4.69 -17.28
N ASN A 15 -3.10 -4.69 -18.52
CA ASN A 15 -3.77 -5.27 -19.69
C ASN A 15 -3.96 -6.78 -19.52
N LYS A 16 -5.22 -7.24 -19.47
CA LYS A 16 -5.60 -8.58 -19.93
C LYS A 16 -5.85 -8.50 -21.43
N LYS A 17 -5.12 -9.30 -22.21
CA LYS A 17 -5.44 -9.59 -23.60
C LYS A 17 -6.79 -10.31 -23.64
N ALA A 18 -7.74 -9.75 -24.37
CA ALA A 18 -8.87 -10.46 -24.93
C ALA A 18 -8.96 -10.04 -26.40
N ASP A 19 -9.05 -11.04 -27.27
CA ASP A 19 -9.22 -10.90 -28.72
C ASP A 19 -10.45 -10.05 -29.03
N GLU A 20 -10.29 -8.97 -29.80
CA GLU A 20 -11.42 -8.32 -30.46
C GLU A 20 -11.09 -8.06 -31.93
N GLN A 21 -11.96 -8.62 -32.77
CA GLN A 21 -12.02 -8.43 -34.19
C GLN A 21 -12.13 -6.94 -34.54
N ASP A 22 -11.39 -6.57 -35.58
CA ASP A 22 -11.30 -5.26 -36.19
C ASP A 22 -12.68 -4.77 -36.68
N TYR A 23 -13.46 -4.15 -35.79
CA TYR A 23 -14.57 -3.29 -36.19
C TYR A 23 -14.01 -1.90 -36.44
N ASP A 24 -13.70 -1.62 -37.71
CA ASP A 24 -13.32 -0.32 -38.25
C ASP A 24 -14.21 0.79 -37.67
N ARG A 25 -13.69 1.50 -36.68
CA ARG A 25 -14.43 2.51 -35.90
C ARG A 25 -14.49 3.78 -36.72
N LYS A 26 -15.35 3.80 -37.76
CA LYS A 26 -15.64 5.04 -38.49
C LYS A 26 -16.05 6.12 -37.48
N SER A 27 -15.24 7.19 -37.41
CA SER A 27 -15.55 8.38 -36.62
C SER A 27 -16.79 9.04 -37.24
N TYR A 28 -17.86 9.14 -36.45
CA TYR A 28 -19.11 9.76 -36.90
C TYR A 28 -18.98 11.28 -36.87
N THR A 29 -19.51 11.96 -37.88
CA THR A 29 -19.59 13.43 -37.93
C THR A 29 -20.77 13.97 -37.12
N ASP A 30 -20.78 15.28 -36.83
CA ASP A 30 -21.88 15.94 -36.12
C ASP A 30 -23.24 15.82 -36.84
N GLU A 31 -23.26 15.88 -38.17
CA GLU A 31 -24.47 15.71 -38.98
C GLU A 31 -25.00 14.28 -38.95
N GLU A 32 -24.12 13.28 -38.95
CA GLU A 32 -24.50 11.88 -38.82
C GLU A 32 -25.05 11.56 -37.43
N ILE A 33 -24.48 12.17 -36.39
CA ILE A 33 -24.94 12.03 -35.00
C ILE A 33 -26.32 12.68 -34.79
N ALA A 34 -26.55 13.84 -35.41
CA ALA A 34 -27.84 14.54 -35.34
C ALA A 34 -28.99 13.74 -35.99
N ASN A 35 -28.67 12.92 -36.99
CA ASN A 35 -29.64 12.13 -37.76
C ASN A 35 -29.64 10.63 -37.39
N LEU A 36 -29.13 10.26 -36.22
CA LEU A 36 -29.11 8.85 -35.78
C LEU A 36 -30.51 8.28 -35.61
N ASP A 37 -30.82 7.22 -36.38
CA ASP A 37 -32.00 6.40 -36.12
C ASP A 37 -31.74 5.46 -34.94
N LEU A 38 -32.24 5.83 -33.76
CA LEU A 38 -32.13 5.04 -32.53
C LEU A 38 -32.83 3.69 -32.58
N LYS A 39 -33.70 3.44 -33.58
CA LYS A 39 -34.37 2.15 -33.77
C LYS A 39 -33.58 1.21 -34.70
N SER A 40 -32.59 1.73 -35.41
CA SER A 40 -31.72 0.94 -36.29
C SER A 40 -30.92 -0.09 -35.50
N GLU A 41 -30.90 -1.33 -36.00
CA GLU A 41 -30.10 -2.41 -35.41
C GLU A 41 -28.60 -2.09 -35.35
N LYS A 42 -28.10 -1.27 -36.28
CA LYS A 42 -26.72 -0.80 -36.24
C LYS A 42 -26.45 0.10 -35.04
N VAL A 43 -27.37 1.01 -34.72
CA VAL A 43 -27.22 1.97 -33.62
C VAL A 43 -27.41 1.27 -32.27
N LYS A 44 -28.35 0.32 -32.16
CA LYS A 44 -28.51 -0.49 -30.94
C LYS A 44 -27.24 -1.25 -30.56
N LYS A 45 -26.57 -1.90 -31.54
CA LYS A 45 -25.29 -2.58 -31.31
C LYS A 45 -24.19 -1.62 -30.83
N LEU A 46 -24.14 -0.41 -31.38
CA LEU A 46 -23.18 0.61 -30.92
C LEU A 46 -23.50 1.08 -29.49
N MET A 47 -24.77 1.20 -29.13
CA MET A 47 -25.21 1.56 -27.78
C MET A 47 -24.89 0.46 -26.76
N GLU A 48 -25.04 -0.81 -27.13
CA GLU A 48 -24.63 -1.96 -26.32
C GLU A 48 -23.12 -1.98 -26.12
N LEU A 49 -22.34 -1.84 -27.20
CA LEU A 49 -20.88 -1.80 -27.13
C LEU A 49 -20.38 -0.61 -26.28
N TYR A 50 -21.02 0.56 -26.39
CA TYR A 50 -20.72 1.70 -25.53
C TYR A 50 -20.99 1.40 -24.05
N LYS A 51 -22.11 0.73 -23.76
CA LYS A 51 -22.45 0.34 -22.40
C LYS A 51 -21.47 -0.68 -21.85
N GLU A 52 -21.06 -1.68 -22.63
CA GLU A 52 -20.06 -2.66 -22.22
C GLU A 52 -18.69 -2.02 -21.95
N GLN A 53 -18.27 -1.05 -22.76
CA GLN A 53 -16.97 -0.40 -22.62
C GLN A 53 -16.91 0.65 -21.50
N THR A 54 -18.03 1.29 -21.17
CA THR A 54 -18.03 2.47 -20.29
C THR A 54 -18.96 2.37 -19.08
N ASP A 55 -19.76 1.30 -19.02
CA ASP A 55 -20.85 1.09 -18.06
C ASP A 55 -21.88 2.23 -18.03
N LYS A 56 -22.02 2.98 -19.14
CA LYS A 56 -22.90 4.14 -19.27
C LYS A 56 -23.96 3.92 -20.34
N TYR A 57 -25.12 4.54 -20.14
CA TYR A 57 -26.21 4.48 -21.10
C TYR A 57 -25.99 5.49 -22.24
N ALA A 58 -26.09 5.00 -23.47
CA ALA A 58 -26.01 5.83 -24.67
C ALA A 58 -27.23 6.73 -24.88
N ASN A 59 -28.37 6.36 -24.28
CA ASN A 59 -29.62 7.10 -24.31
C ASN A 59 -30.15 7.24 -22.89
N TRP A 60 -30.51 8.46 -22.51
CA TRP A 60 -31.17 8.77 -21.25
C TRP A 60 -32.48 9.51 -21.52
N ARG A 61 -33.61 8.92 -21.10
CA ARG A 61 -34.96 9.49 -21.27
C ARG A 61 -35.28 9.92 -22.71
N GLY A 62 -34.83 9.15 -23.71
CA GLY A 62 -35.11 9.41 -25.12
C GLY A 62 -34.12 10.35 -25.82
N THR A 63 -33.13 10.89 -25.09
CA THR A 63 -32.09 11.76 -25.65
C THR A 63 -30.74 11.05 -25.65
N VAL A 64 -30.01 11.17 -26.76
CA VAL A 64 -28.64 10.64 -26.88
C VAL A 64 -27.69 11.39 -25.96
N THR A 65 -26.94 10.66 -25.13
CA THR A 65 -26.03 11.26 -24.16
C THR A 65 -24.80 11.85 -24.83
N GLU A 66 -24.31 12.99 -24.32
CA GLU A 66 -23.07 13.62 -24.83
C GLU A 66 -21.85 12.70 -24.75
N GLY A 67 -21.82 11.81 -23.74
CA GLY A 67 -20.79 10.77 -23.62
C GLY A 67 -20.79 9.83 -24.82
N PHE A 68 -21.96 9.38 -25.27
CA PHE A 68 -22.07 8.51 -26.44
C PHE A 68 -21.77 9.24 -27.75
N LYS A 69 -22.16 10.51 -27.89
CA LYS A 69 -21.79 11.32 -29.07
C LYS A 69 -20.27 11.44 -29.21
N LYS A 70 -19.56 11.74 -28.10
CA LYS A 70 -18.10 11.79 -28.08
C LYS A 70 -17.46 10.43 -28.35
N TRP A 71 -18.07 9.36 -27.83
CA TRP A 71 -17.63 7.98 -28.12
C TRP A 71 -17.70 7.65 -29.61
N LEU A 72 -18.81 8.01 -30.28
CA LEU A 72 -19.01 7.78 -31.72
C LEU A 72 -18.01 8.58 -32.58
N LYS A 73 -17.58 9.75 -32.11
CA LYS A 73 -16.52 10.55 -32.75
C LYS A 73 -15.11 9.98 -32.55
N GLY A 74 -14.94 9.00 -31.65
CA GLY A 74 -13.63 8.51 -31.25
C GLY A 74 -12.88 9.45 -30.30
N GLU A 75 -13.58 10.42 -29.69
CA GLU A 75 -13.00 11.31 -28.69
C GLU A 75 -12.78 10.57 -27.36
N LYS A 76 -11.74 10.95 -26.61
CA LYS A 76 -11.52 10.43 -25.25
C LYS A 76 -12.70 10.80 -24.35
N ILE A 77 -13.33 9.80 -23.77
CA ILE A 77 -14.42 9.97 -22.80
C ILE A 77 -13.83 9.96 -21.42
N TYR A 78 -13.87 11.11 -20.76
CA TYR A 78 -13.43 11.23 -19.38
C TYR A 78 -14.54 10.72 -18.45
N ASP A 79 -14.18 9.82 -17.52
CA ASP A 79 -15.08 9.38 -16.47
C ASP A 79 -15.33 10.53 -15.48
N ARG A 80 -16.58 10.67 -15.00
CA ARG A 80 -16.98 11.70 -14.01
C ARG A 80 -16.61 11.31 -12.58
N ASN A 81 -15.95 10.16 -12.37
CA ASN A 81 -15.37 9.77 -11.08
C ASN A 81 -14.07 10.52 -10.76
N LYS A 82 -14.05 11.85 -10.93
CA LYS A 82 -13.00 12.70 -10.39
C LYS A 82 -13.62 13.60 -9.34
N GLU A 83 -13.37 13.29 -8.07
CA GLU A 83 -13.64 14.22 -6.97
C GLU A 83 -12.94 15.55 -7.28
N ARG A 84 -13.72 16.62 -7.46
CA ARG A 84 -13.19 17.96 -7.66
C ARG A 84 -13.07 18.62 -6.30
N ILE A 85 -11.87 19.03 -5.95
CA ILE A 85 -11.64 19.89 -4.80
C ILE A 85 -11.76 21.33 -5.29
N SER A 86 -12.70 22.07 -4.73
CA SER A 86 -12.93 23.48 -5.03
C SER A 86 -12.39 24.33 -3.87
N LEU A 87 -11.52 25.29 -4.19
CA LEU A 87 -10.95 26.20 -3.21
C LEU A 87 -11.58 27.59 -3.38
N TYR A 88 -12.14 28.12 -2.30
CA TYR A 88 -12.63 29.49 -2.25
C TYR A 88 -11.53 30.40 -1.73
N VAL A 89 -11.08 31.33 -2.56
CA VAL A 89 -10.05 32.31 -2.22
C VAL A 89 -10.56 33.73 -2.48
N SER A 90 -9.92 34.72 -1.86
CA SER A 90 -10.22 36.12 -2.17
C SER A 90 -9.78 36.47 -3.60
N GLU A 91 -10.39 37.50 -4.19
CA GLU A 91 -10.04 37.96 -5.54
C GLU A 91 -8.58 38.43 -5.64
N GLU A 92 -8.06 39.01 -4.55
CA GLU A 92 -6.66 39.43 -4.46
C GLU A 92 -5.71 38.23 -4.53
N THR A 93 -5.97 37.19 -3.74
CA THR A 93 -5.17 35.95 -3.75
C THR A 93 -5.26 35.23 -5.10
N LYS A 94 -6.46 35.19 -5.70
CA LYS A 94 -6.67 34.63 -7.04
C LYS A 94 -5.80 35.33 -8.08
N LYS A 95 -5.75 36.66 -8.05
CA LYS A 95 -4.93 37.46 -8.98
C LYS A 95 -3.44 37.19 -8.79
N GLN A 96 -2.97 37.15 -7.55
CA GLN A 96 -1.58 36.82 -7.23
C GLN A 96 -1.18 35.44 -7.79
N TRP A 97 -2.04 34.44 -7.66
CA TRP A 97 -1.78 33.09 -8.17
C TRP A 97 -1.76 33.05 -9.70
N GLN A 98 -2.62 33.83 -10.36
CA GLN A 98 -2.61 33.94 -11.82
C GLN A 98 -1.35 34.62 -12.35
N ASP A 99 -0.86 35.66 -11.67
CA ASP A 99 0.37 36.36 -12.05
C ASP A 99 1.61 35.49 -11.79
N PHE A 100 1.63 34.75 -10.68
CA PHE A 100 2.66 33.76 -10.38
C PHE A 100 2.71 32.64 -11.43
N LYS A 101 1.54 32.08 -11.77
CA LYS A 101 1.39 31.05 -12.81
C LYS A 101 2.01 31.51 -14.15
N LYS A 102 1.73 32.76 -14.56
CA LYS A 102 2.25 33.32 -15.82
C LYS A 102 3.76 33.50 -15.81
N SER A 103 4.33 33.95 -14.68
CA SER A 103 5.77 34.20 -14.54
C SER A 103 6.60 32.92 -14.42
N HIS A 104 5.98 31.78 -14.09
CA HIS A 104 6.65 30.49 -13.85
C HIS A 104 6.15 29.38 -14.81
N GLU A 105 5.59 29.76 -15.96
CA GLU A 105 5.20 28.87 -17.06
C GLU A 105 4.22 27.71 -16.73
N TYR A 106 3.45 27.83 -15.65
CA TYR A 106 2.44 26.83 -15.32
C TYR A 106 1.26 26.88 -16.29
N SER A 107 0.83 25.74 -16.81
CA SER A 107 -0.30 25.66 -17.76
C SER A 107 -1.66 25.93 -17.11
N THR A 108 -1.84 25.54 -15.84
CA THR A 108 -3.08 25.73 -15.05
C THR A 108 -2.77 26.02 -13.59
N ILE A 109 -3.72 26.63 -12.87
CA ILE A 109 -3.62 26.78 -11.40
C ILE A 109 -3.56 25.40 -10.72
N SER A 110 -4.25 24.41 -11.29
CA SER A 110 -4.22 23.03 -10.80
C SER A 110 -2.84 22.39 -10.90
N ALA A 111 -2.07 22.71 -11.95
CA ALA A 111 -0.69 22.25 -12.08
C ALA A 111 0.19 22.89 -11.00
N LEU A 112 0.06 24.20 -10.78
CA LEU A 112 0.76 24.91 -9.70
C LEU A 112 0.42 24.34 -8.32
N ILE A 113 -0.86 24.13 -8.02
CA ILE A 113 -1.30 23.56 -6.73
C ILE A 113 -0.73 22.15 -6.55
N ARG A 114 -0.76 21.32 -7.61
CA ARG A 114 -0.22 19.96 -7.54
C ARG A 114 1.27 19.97 -7.23
N ASP A 115 2.06 20.72 -7.98
CA ASP A 115 3.50 20.83 -7.75
C ASP A 115 3.81 21.42 -6.36
N SER A 116 3.02 22.39 -5.90
CA SER A 116 3.20 22.97 -4.55
C SER A 116 2.87 21.98 -3.45
N VAL A 117 1.84 21.16 -3.64
CA VAL A 117 1.44 20.09 -2.70
C VAL A 117 2.46 18.97 -2.73
N ASP A 118 2.91 18.54 -3.90
CA ASP A 118 3.95 17.51 -4.06
C ASP A 118 5.26 17.98 -3.42
N TYR A 119 5.68 19.22 -3.67
CA TYR A 119 6.84 19.83 -3.01
C TYR A 119 6.69 19.88 -1.48
N TYR A 120 5.51 20.26 -0.99
CA TYR A 120 5.25 20.29 0.45
C TYR A 120 5.21 18.88 1.05
N ILE A 121 4.68 17.89 0.34
CA ILE A 121 4.67 16.48 0.74
C ILE A 121 6.10 15.93 0.75
N GLU A 122 6.93 16.25 -0.24
CA GLU A 122 8.33 15.85 -0.30
C GLU A 122 9.15 16.50 0.83
N GLN A 123 9.03 17.81 1.03
CA GLN A 123 9.66 18.49 2.17
C GLN A 123 9.15 18.00 3.53
N LYS A 124 7.85 17.75 3.67
CA LYS A 124 7.30 17.19 4.91
C LYS A 124 7.60 15.71 5.07
N SER A 125 7.78 14.95 4.01
CA SER A 125 8.27 13.57 4.09
C SER A 125 9.63 13.57 4.78
N ASP A 126 10.54 14.46 4.37
CA ASP A 126 11.86 14.60 4.99
C ASP A 126 11.79 15.17 6.42
N PHE A 127 10.91 16.14 6.68
CA PHE A 127 10.74 16.75 8.02
C PHE A 127 9.99 15.84 9.01
N LEU A 128 8.98 15.10 8.56
CA LEU A 128 8.23 14.14 9.37
C LEU A 128 9.07 12.88 9.60
N ALA A 129 9.83 12.42 8.61
CA ALA A 129 10.83 11.37 8.80
C ALA A 129 11.86 11.83 9.86
N GLY A 130 12.47 13.00 9.74
CA GLY A 130 13.49 13.46 10.71
C GLY A 130 12.94 13.84 12.10
N GLY A 131 11.73 14.41 12.18
CA GLY A 131 11.14 14.93 13.42
C GLY A 131 10.36 13.88 14.23
N LEU A 132 9.62 12.98 13.57
CA LEU A 132 8.94 11.87 14.26
C LEU A 132 9.88 10.69 14.56
N HIS A 133 10.95 10.47 13.77
CA HIS A 133 11.97 9.46 14.10
C HIS A 133 12.72 9.72 15.41
N ASN A 134 12.69 10.93 15.96
CA ASN A 134 13.37 11.30 17.22
C ASN A 134 12.45 11.40 18.46
N MET A 135 11.13 11.24 18.33
CA MET A 135 10.20 11.32 19.47
C MET A 135 10.20 10.04 20.32
N ASN A 136 10.63 10.08 21.58
CA ASN A 136 10.63 8.88 22.44
C ASN A 136 9.25 8.16 22.50
N GLU A 137 9.25 6.85 22.77
CA GLU A 137 8.03 6.01 22.79
C GLU A 137 6.91 6.58 23.67
N LYS A 138 7.28 7.26 24.76
CA LYS A 138 6.35 7.92 25.68
C LYS A 138 5.61 9.08 25.00
N THR A 139 6.27 9.87 24.17
CA THR A 139 5.65 10.94 23.38
C THR A 139 4.69 10.39 22.33
N ILE A 140 5.06 9.30 21.65
CA ILE A 140 4.19 8.64 20.65
C ILE A 140 2.94 8.06 21.34
N SER A 141 3.12 7.43 22.50
CA SER A 141 2.01 6.92 23.33
C SER A 141 1.08 8.05 23.80
N ASN A 142 1.62 9.18 24.24
CA ASN A 142 0.84 10.35 24.64
C ASN A 142 0.05 10.96 23.47
N ILE A 143 0.66 11.05 22.28
CA ILE A 143 -0.02 11.54 21.06
C ILE A 143 -1.14 10.58 20.66
N SER A 144 -0.89 9.27 20.69
CA SER A 144 -1.90 8.24 20.42
C SER A 144 -3.10 8.37 21.35
N HIS A 145 -2.85 8.52 22.66
CA HIS A 145 -3.90 8.72 23.66
C HIS A 145 -4.69 10.00 23.40
N ALA A 146 -4.00 11.13 23.21
CA ALA A 146 -4.63 12.44 22.99
C ALA A 146 -5.46 12.50 21.70
N LEU A 147 -5.12 11.72 20.67
CA LEU A 147 -5.90 11.62 19.44
C LEU A 147 -7.08 10.63 19.56
N LYS A 148 -6.89 9.52 20.29
CA LYS A 148 -7.90 8.47 20.44
C LYS A 148 -9.06 8.90 21.32
N GLU A 149 -8.80 9.73 22.32
CA GLU A 149 -9.79 10.19 23.30
C GLU A 149 -10.96 10.98 22.67
N PRO A 150 -10.73 12.06 21.89
CA PRO A 150 -11.82 12.77 21.22
C PRO A 150 -12.51 11.92 20.14
N LEU A 151 -11.78 11.05 19.44
CA LEU A 151 -12.35 10.15 18.43
C LEU A 151 -13.28 9.10 19.05
N THR A 152 -12.89 8.54 20.20
CA THR A 152 -13.72 7.59 20.95
C THR A 152 -15.01 8.25 21.40
N THR A 153 -14.95 9.51 21.84
CA THR A 153 -16.13 10.30 22.18
C THR A 153 -17.04 10.52 20.97
N ILE A 154 -16.50 10.99 19.84
CA ILE A 154 -17.29 11.23 18.60
C ILE A 154 -17.94 9.93 18.11
N LYS A 155 -17.18 8.84 18.05
CA LYS A 155 -17.65 7.51 17.66
C LYS A 155 -18.76 7.02 18.59
N GLY A 156 -18.55 7.12 19.90
CA GLY A 156 -19.51 6.68 20.91
C GLY A 156 -20.81 7.48 20.88
N PHE A 157 -20.74 8.81 20.79
CA PHE A 157 -21.94 9.64 20.66
C PHE A 157 -22.67 9.39 19.34
N SER A 158 -21.95 9.27 18.22
CA SER A 158 -22.57 8.99 16.92
C SER A 158 -23.27 7.63 16.92
N GLN A 159 -22.63 6.62 17.51
CA GLN A 159 -23.22 5.29 17.69
C GLN A 159 -24.46 5.32 18.58
N LEU A 160 -24.41 6.02 19.72
CA LEU A 160 -25.54 6.14 20.65
C LEU A 160 -26.75 6.81 19.98
N LEU A 161 -26.53 7.85 19.18
CA LEU A 161 -27.59 8.51 18.41
C LEU A 161 -28.21 7.57 17.36
N LEU A 162 -27.37 6.79 16.66
CA LEU A 162 -27.84 5.82 15.66
C LEU A 162 -28.61 4.64 16.28
N GLU A 163 -28.25 4.22 17.49
CA GLU A 163 -28.86 3.06 18.17
C GLU A 163 -30.14 3.43 18.94
N ASN A 164 -30.15 4.55 19.67
CA ASN A 164 -31.22 4.87 20.61
C ASN A 164 -32.26 5.87 20.09
N HIS A 165 -31.95 6.62 19.03
CA HIS A 165 -32.86 7.64 18.47
C HIS A 165 -33.21 7.38 17.01
N LYS A 166 -32.99 6.15 16.52
CA LYS A 166 -33.17 5.78 15.11
C LYS A 166 -34.55 6.16 14.54
N ASP A 167 -35.60 5.98 15.33
CA ASP A 167 -36.98 6.22 14.92
C ASP A 167 -37.40 7.70 15.03
N GLU A 168 -36.57 8.53 15.67
CA GLU A 168 -36.80 9.97 15.87
C GLU A 168 -35.99 10.84 14.88
N LEU A 169 -35.04 10.23 14.17
CA LEU A 169 -34.14 10.91 13.26
C LEU A 169 -34.70 10.94 11.84
N ASP A 170 -34.70 12.13 11.24
CA ASP A 170 -34.94 12.28 9.81
C ASP A 170 -33.86 11.54 8.99
N ALA A 171 -34.24 11.05 7.80
CA ALA A 171 -33.37 10.23 6.96
C ALA A 171 -32.05 10.95 6.56
N GLU A 172 -32.09 12.27 6.36
CA GLU A 172 -30.90 13.06 6.03
C GLU A 172 -29.97 13.20 7.24
N ILE A 173 -30.54 13.38 8.44
CA ILE A 173 -29.81 13.47 9.70
C ILE A 173 -29.16 12.12 10.03
N TYR A 174 -29.91 11.03 9.87
CA TYR A 174 -29.40 9.67 10.07
C TYR A 174 -28.20 9.37 9.15
N SER A 175 -28.31 9.68 7.85
CA SER A 175 -27.20 9.52 6.91
C SER A 175 -25.99 10.37 7.27
N THR A 176 -26.20 11.55 7.83
CA THR A 176 -25.11 12.44 8.25
C THR A 176 -24.38 11.87 9.46
N ILE A 177 -25.11 11.40 10.48
CA ILE A 177 -24.52 10.79 11.68
C ILE A 177 -23.78 9.49 11.32
N GLN A 178 -24.34 8.70 10.40
CA GLN A 178 -23.68 7.49 9.91
C GLN A 178 -22.37 7.80 9.19
N ASN A 179 -22.35 8.82 8.31
CA ASN A 179 -21.11 9.28 7.70
C ASN A 179 -20.08 9.76 8.74
N ILE A 180 -20.50 10.48 9.78
CA ILE A 180 -19.59 10.92 10.87
C ILE A 180 -18.98 9.70 11.58
N PHE A 181 -19.79 8.69 11.89
CA PHE A 181 -19.33 7.45 12.50
C PHE A 181 -18.31 6.74 11.60
N ASP A 182 -18.63 6.53 10.32
CA ASP A 182 -17.75 5.83 9.37
C ASP A 182 -16.43 6.57 9.14
N GLN A 183 -16.47 7.90 9.03
CA GLN A 183 -15.26 8.72 8.89
C GLN A 183 -14.41 8.72 10.16
N SER A 184 -15.02 8.68 11.35
CA SER A 184 -14.30 8.57 12.62
C SER A 184 -13.52 7.25 12.73
N MET A 185 -14.13 6.14 12.28
CA MET A 185 -13.51 4.81 12.20
C MET A 185 -12.34 4.79 11.21
N LEU A 186 -12.54 5.38 10.03
CA LEU A 186 -11.50 5.46 9.01
C LEU A 186 -10.29 6.29 9.49
N LEU A 187 -10.53 7.37 10.21
CA LEU A 187 -9.47 8.21 10.78
C LEU A 187 -8.73 7.50 11.93
N GLU A 188 -9.45 6.81 12.82
CA GLU A 188 -8.86 5.97 13.88
C GLU A 188 -7.89 4.93 13.29
N ASN A 189 -8.31 4.20 12.26
CA ASN A 189 -7.49 3.20 11.59
C ASN A 189 -6.26 3.80 10.90
N LYS A 190 -6.39 4.98 10.27
CA LYS A 190 -5.24 5.67 9.67
C LYS A 190 -4.22 6.10 10.73
N ILE A 191 -4.67 6.66 11.85
CA ILE A 191 -3.80 7.05 12.96
C ILE A 191 -3.06 5.84 13.50
N ILE A 192 -3.75 4.72 13.74
CA ILE A 192 -3.12 3.46 14.17
C ILE A 192 -2.07 3.02 13.16
N SER A 193 -2.40 2.99 11.86
CA SER A 193 -1.44 2.59 10.83
C SER A 193 -0.19 3.47 10.77
N ILE A 194 -0.33 4.80 10.94
CA ILE A 194 0.81 5.73 10.96
C ILE A 194 1.65 5.49 12.22
N LEU A 195 1.01 5.35 13.38
CA LEU A 195 1.71 5.10 14.65
C LEU A 195 2.43 3.75 14.67
N ASP A 196 1.85 2.71 14.06
CA ASP A 196 2.49 1.41 13.92
C ASP A 196 3.63 1.47 12.89
N ASN A 197 3.46 2.17 11.76
CA ASN A 197 4.56 2.40 10.81
C ASN A 197 5.73 3.18 11.44
N ILE A 198 5.45 4.14 12.33
CA ILE A 198 6.49 4.87 13.10
C ILE A 198 7.24 3.93 14.07
N LYS A 199 6.58 2.89 14.61
CA LYS A 199 7.25 1.84 15.38
C LYS A 199 8.07 0.91 14.46
N THR A 200 7.57 0.63 13.26
CA THR A 200 8.20 -0.29 12.30
C THR A 200 9.47 0.27 11.64
N GLU A 201 9.59 1.59 11.46
CA GLU A 201 10.81 2.22 10.91
C GLU A 201 11.92 2.46 11.95
N ARG A 202 11.67 2.09 13.22
CA ARG A 202 12.58 2.32 14.35
C ARG A 202 13.40 1.13 14.80
N VAL A 203 13.56 0.11 13.98
CA VAL A 203 14.19 -1.13 14.42
C VAL A 203 15.46 -1.40 13.61
N GLU A 204 16.60 -0.87 14.09
CA GLU A 204 17.78 -1.75 14.21
C GLU A 204 17.26 -3.02 14.89
N SER A 205 17.50 -4.20 14.30
CA SER A 205 16.84 -5.43 14.72
C SER A 205 16.79 -5.55 16.24
N GLN A 206 15.58 -5.75 16.78
CA GLN A 206 15.44 -6.03 18.22
C GLN A 206 16.11 -7.37 18.58
N TYR A 207 16.59 -8.13 17.60
CA TYR A 207 17.18 -9.45 17.71
C TYR A 207 18.52 -9.51 16.96
N ASP A 208 19.55 -10.05 17.60
CA ASP A 208 20.83 -10.34 16.98
C ASP A 208 20.71 -11.50 15.99
N ILE A 209 19.89 -12.50 16.32
CA ILE A 209 19.77 -13.75 15.57
C ILE A 209 18.31 -13.98 15.17
N LEU A 210 18.07 -14.28 13.90
CA LEU A 210 16.80 -14.83 13.41
C LEU A 210 16.96 -16.33 13.15
N LEU A 211 16.18 -17.14 13.86
CA LEU A 211 16.12 -18.58 13.69
C LEU A 211 14.85 -18.98 12.94
N ILE A 212 14.99 -19.65 11.80
CA ILE A 212 13.90 -20.14 10.96
C ILE A 212 13.94 -21.67 10.99
N GLU A 213 12.99 -22.28 11.69
CA GLU A 213 12.97 -23.71 12.04
C GLU A 213 11.53 -24.14 12.32
N ASP A 214 11.05 -25.28 11.84
CA ASP A 214 9.66 -25.70 12.07
C ASP A 214 9.46 -26.47 13.39
N ASP A 215 10.51 -27.06 13.95
CA ASP A 215 10.47 -27.73 15.25
C ASP A 215 10.53 -26.75 16.43
N LEU A 216 9.41 -26.64 17.17
CA LEU A 216 9.29 -25.78 18.34
C LEU A 216 10.26 -26.13 19.48
N ALA A 217 10.66 -27.40 19.61
CA ALA A 217 11.62 -27.81 20.64
C ALA A 217 13.02 -27.26 20.33
N THR A 218 13.45 -27.38 19.08
CA THR A 218 14.70 -26.81 18.57
C THR A 218 14.71 -25.29 18.68
N ILE A 219 13.62 -24.61 18.31
CA ILE A 219 13.48 -23.16 18.49
C ILE A 219 13.72 -22.78 19.95
N ARG A 220 12.99 -23.39 20.89
CA ARG A 220 13.12 -23.08 22.32
C ARG A 220 14.54 -23.32 22.85
N LEU A 221 15.16 -24.42 22.43
CA LEU A 221 16.53 -24.78 22.82
C LEU A 221 17.54 -23.73 22.36
N LEU A 222 17.53 -23.42 21.07
CA LEU A 222 18.50 -22.49 20.47
C LEU A 222 18.26 -21.04 20.92
N THR A 223 17.00 -20.60 21.01
CA THR A 223 16.68 -19.28 21.57
C THR A 223 17.22 -19.15 22.99
N SER A 224 16.94 -20.13 23.87
CA SER A 224 17.44 -20.10 25.25
C SER A 224 18.97 -20.12 25.33
N TYR A 225 19.63 -20.88 24.46
CA TYR A 225 21.09 -20.95 24.37
C TYR A 225 21.69 -19.58 24.00
N PHE A 226 21.23 -18.94 22.93
CA PHE A 226 21.75 -17.64 22.51
C PHE A 226 21.42 -16.52 23.50
N GLU A 227 20.23 -16.53 24.10
CA GLU A 227 19.85 -15.58 25.16
C GLU A 227 20.75 -15.72 26.39
N SER A 228 21.12 -16.95 26.78
CA SER A 228 22.07 -17.19 27.88
C SER A 228 23.47 -16.64 27.60
N LYS A 229 23.82 -16.45 26.31
CA LYS A 229 25.06 -15.85 25.83
C LYS A 229 24.95 -14.33 25.64
N GLY A 230 23.79 -13.74 25.94
CA GLY A 230 23.54 -12.29 25.87
C GLY A 230 23.00 -11.80 24.53
N TYR A 231 22.67 -12.70 23.60
CA TYR A 231 22.13 -12.34 22.29
C TYR A 231 20.62 -12.47 22.25
N LYS A 232 19.96 -11.50 21.64
CA LYS A 232 18.50 -11.56 21.43
C LYS A 232 18.22 -12.45 20.22
N CYS A 233 17.56 -13.58 20.44
CA CYS A 233 17.25 -14.54 19.37
C CYS A 233 15.73 -14.61 19.15
N ASN A 234 15.27 -14.40 17.92
CA ASN A 234 13.86 -14.58 17.56
C ASN A 234 13.68 -15.83 16.71
N GLY A 235 12.80 -16.74 17.14
CA GLY A 235 12.51 -17.99 16.46
C GLY A 235 11.17 -17.94 15.73
N VAL A 236 11.15 -18.32 14.45
CA VAL A 236 9.94 -18.41 13.62
C VAL A 236 9.78 -19.79 13.00
N VAL A 237 8.53 -20.22 12.88
CA VAL A 237 8.15 -21.62 12.56
C VAL A 237 8.03 -21.94 11.06
N SER A 238 8.32 -20.97 10.18
CA SER A 238 8.20 -21.19 8.74
C SER A 238 9.04 -20.20 7.93
N GLY A 239 9.35 -20.58 6.69
CA GLY A 239 10.12 -19.75 5.78
C GLY A 239 9.43 -18.43 5.45
N SER A 240 8.12 -18.49 5.24
CA SER A 240 7.30 -17.30 4.95
C SER A 240 7.33 -16.28 6.08
N LYS A 241 7.28 -16.72 7.34
CA LYS A 241 7.42 -15.84 8.51
C LYS A 241 8.83 -15.27 8.61
N GLY A 242 9.86 -16.08 8.35
CA GLY A 242 11.24 -15.59 8.31
C GLY A 242 11.45 -14.45 7.31
N LEU A 243 10.89 -14.58 6.10
CA LEU A 243 10.94 -13.52 5.08
C LEU A 243 10.10 -12.28 5.46
N GLU A 244 9.02 -12.46 6.22
CA GLU A 244 8.24 -11.35 6.77
C GLU A 244 9.02 -10.58 7.84
N GLU A 245 9.65 -11.28 8.78
CA GLU A 245 10.51 -10.68 9.83
C GLU A 245 11.64 -9.83 9.23
N LEU A 246 12.24 -10.27 8.14
CA LEU A 246 13.28 -9.49 7.44
C LEU A 246 12.79 -8.13 6.92
N LYS A 247 11.48 -7.98 6.65
CA LYS A 247 10.90 -6.68 6.27
C LYS A 247 10.84 -5.73 7.47
N SER A 248 10.63 -6.27 8.66
CA SER A 248 10.53 -5.54 9.93
C SER A 248 11.90 -5.13 10.50
N GLY A 249 12.98 -5.84 10.15
CA GLY A 249 14.34 -5.50 10.57
C GLY A 249 15.38 -6.49 10.05
N ALA A 250 16.63 -6.05 9.91
CA ALA A 250 17.73 -6.91 9.47
C ALA A 250 18.48 -7.49 10.69
N PRO A 251 18.37 -8.79 10.99
CA PRO A 251 19.16 -9.42 12.05
C PRO A 251 20.65 -9.38 11.71
N LYS A 252 21.51 -9.56 12.71
CA LYS A 252 22.95 -9.69 12.48
C LYS A 252 23.30 -11.02 11.84
N LEU A 253 22.55 -12.08 12.13
CA LEU A 253 22.77 -13.42 11.58
C LEU A 253 21.46 -14.20 11.46
N ILE A 254 21.40 -15.10 10.48
CA ILE A 254 20.27 -16.00 10.25
C ILE A 254 20.72 -17.45 10.40
N LEU A 255 20.00 -18.19 11.25
CA LEU A 255 20.04 -19.65 11.30
C LEU A 255 18.80 -20.18 10.58
N LEU A 256 19.00 -21.04 9.59
CA LEU A 256 17.94 -21.42 8.66
C LEU A 256 17.92 -22.92 8.43
N ASP A 257 16.84 -23.60 8.83
CA ASP A 257 16.64 -24.99 8.44
C ASP A 257 16.49 -25.11 6.92
N ILE A 258 17.13 -26.12 6.35
CA ILE A 258 17.00 -26.50 4.95
C ILE A 258 15.62 -27.12 4.68
N ILE A 259 15.11 -27.92 5.61
CA ILE A 259 13.88 -28.69 5.44
C ILE A 259 12.77 -27.98 6.21
N LEU A 260 12.02 -27.14 5.52
CA LEU A 260 10.84 -26.45 6.06
C LEU A 260 9.57 -26.92 5.32
N PRO A 261 8.39 -26.83 5.94
CA PRO A 261 7.14 -27.32 5.36
C PRO A 261 6.61 -26.47 4.19
N ASP A 262 7.03 -25.20 4.07
CA ASP A 262 6.50 -24.25 3.09
C ASP A 262 7.48 -23.93 1.95
N ILE A 263 8.66 -23.41 2.27
CA ILE A 263 9.68 -22.98 1.30
C ILE A 263 11.01 -23.60 1.70
N SER A 264 11.76 -24.19 0.76
CA SER A 264 13.05 -24.79 1.09
C SER A 264 14.03 -23.75 1.61
N GLY A 265 14.81 -24.08 2.64
CA GLY A 265 15.85 -23.20 3.15
C GLY A 265 16.90 -22.82 2.11
N TYR A 266 17.16 -23.66 1.11
CA TYR A 266 18.03 -23.28 -0.02
C TYR A 266 17.45 -22.11 -0.82
N GLU A 267 16.15 -22.11 -1.09
CA GLU A 267 15.47 -21.06 -1.84
C GLU A 267 15.42 -19.76 -1.03
N ILE A 268 15.09 -19.85 0.26
CA ILE A 268 15.10 -18.70 1.17
C ILE A 268 16.49 -18.08 1.24
N CYS A 269 17.54 -18.89 1.40
CA CYS A 269 18.91 -18.40 1.44
C CYS A 269 19.27 -17.67 0.15
N LYS A 270 18.92 -18.22 -1.02
CA LYS A 270 19.13 -17.56 -2.32
C LYS A 270 18.37 -16.22 -2.40
N MET A 271 17.11 -16.19 -1.98
CA MET A 271 16.31 -14.95 -1.95
C MET A 271 16.96 -13.87 -1.06
N ILE A 272 17.50 -14.26 0.10
CA ILE A 272 18.23 -13.35 1.00
C ILE A 272 19.51 -12.85 0.33
N LYS A 273 20.32 -13.75 -0.23
CA LYS A 273 21.62 -13.42 -0.85
C LYS A 273 21.52 -12.65 -2.16
N ASP A 274 20.38 -12.72 -2.85
CA ASP A 274 20.11 -11.93 -4.05
C ASP A 274 19.45 -10.56 -3.70
N HIS A 275 19.01 -10.33 -2.46
CA HIS A 275 18.35 -9.10 -2.05
C HIS A 275 19.36 -8.02 -1.62
N GLN A 276 19.30 -6.83 -2.24
CA GLN A 276 20.28 -5.75 -2.01
C GLN A 276 20.45 -5.34 -0.54
N LYS A 277 19.37 -5.37 0.25
CA LYS A 277 19.38 -5.02 1.68
C LYS A 277 19.92 -6.14 2.59
N PHE A 278 19.76 -7.41 2.20
CA PHE A 278 19.97 -8.55 3.11
C PHE A 278 21.15 -9.44 2.72
N LYS A 279 21.71 -9.24 1.51
CA LYS A 279 22.77 -10.08 0.96
C LYS A 279 24.02 -10.20 1.83
N GLU A 280 24.33 -9.18 2.62
CA GLU A 280 25.49 -9.14 3.51
C GLU A 280 25.23 -9.87 4.84
N ILE A 281 23.97 -10.17 5.18
CA ILE A 281 23.63 -10.87 6.42
C ILE A 281 24.20 -12.29 6.34
N PRO A 282 25.04 -12.72 7.30
CA PRO A 282 25.49 -14.10 7.41
C PRO A 282 24.32 -15.09 7.54
N VAL A 283 24.34 -16.15 6.74
CA VAL A 283 23.32 -17.22 6.78
C VAL A 283 24.01 -18.55 7.02
N PHE A 284 23.65 -19.24 8.10
CA PHE A 284 24.08 -20.60 8.39
C PHE A 284 22.91 -21.56 8.27
N LEU A 285 23.10 -22.62 7.48
CA LEU A 285 22.07 -23.62 7.26
C LEU A 285 22.07 -24.67 8.37
N LEU A 286 20.91 -24.98 8.94
CA LEU A 286 20.71 -26.12 9.83
C LEU A 286 20.19 -27.29 8.99
N THR A 287 20.76 -28.49 9.14
CA THR A 287 20.44 -29.56 8.20
C THR A 287 20.62 -30.97 8.73
N ALA A 288 19.63 -31.82 8.50
CA ALA A 288 19.74 -33.28 8.65
C ALA A 288 20.28 -33.97 7.36
N ILE A 289 20.45 -33.23 6.27
CA ILE A 289 21.02 -33.72 5.01
C ILE A 289 22.54 -33.91 5.19
N PRO A 290 23.14 -35.00 4.65
CA PRO A 290 24.58 -35.21 4.70
C PRO A 290 25.38 -34.00 4.20
N GLY A 291 26.43 -33.63 4.92
CA GLY A 291 27.23 -32.44 4.61
C GLY A 291 27.76 -32.40 3.17
N SER A 292 28.14 -33.55 2.61
CA SER A 292 28.63 -33.66 1.22
C SER A 292 27.58 -33.29 0.17
N GLU A 293 26.29 -33.39 0.48
CA GLU A 293 25.22 -32.92 -0.41
C GLU A 293 24.96 -31.42 -0.24
N VAL A 294 25.08 -30.92 1.00
CA VAL A 294 24.95 -29.50 1.32
C VAL A 294 26.07 -28.71 0.64
N GLU A 295 27.32 -29.17 0.76
CA GLU A 295 28.50 -28.55 0.13
C GLU A 295 28.34 -28.33 -1.38
N LYS A 296 27.71 -29.28 -2.09
CA LYS A 296 27.45 -29.14 -3.54
C LYS A 296 26.51 -27.98 -3.86
N LYS A 297 25.59 -27.66 -2.95
CA LYS A 297 24.60 -26.58 -3.09
C LYS A 297 25.04 -25.26 -2.47
N MET A 298 26.05 -25.26 -1.60
CA MET A 298 26.59 -24.04 -0.97
C MET A 298 27.06 -23.00 -1.99
N GLY A 299 27.65 -23.44 -3.11
CA GLY A 299 28.08 -22.53 -4.18
C GLY A 299 26.93 -21.77 -4.85
N GLU A 300 25.73 -22.36 -4.88
CA GLU A 300 24.54 -21.74 -5.49
C GLU A 300 23.82 -20.82 -4.52
N THR A 301 23.78 -21.17 -3.23
CA THR A 301 23.06 -20.39 -2.21
C THR A 301 23.90 -19.27 -1.61
N LYS A 302 25.23 -19.32 -1.71
CA LYS A 302 26.17 -18.39 -1.08
C LYS A 302 25.99 -18.29 0.44
N ALA A 303 25.52 -19.36 1.08
CA ALA A 303 25.47 -19.45 2.53
C ALA A 303 26.88 -19.38 3.13
N ASN A 304 26.98 -18.88 4.37
CA ASN A 304 28.25 -18.69 5.07
C ASN A 304 28.77 -19.99 5.69
N GLY A 305 27.88 -20.92 5.99
CA GLY A 305 28.22 -22.24 6.53
C GLY A 305 26.98 -23.09 6.74
N TYR A 306 27.18 -24.26 7.33
CA TYR A 306 26.10 -25.15 7.75
C TYR A 306 26.45 -25.85 9.07
N ILE A 307 25.43 -26.27 9.81
CA ILE A 307 25.51 -27.04 11.05
C ILE A 307 24.63 -28.29 10.87
N LEU A 308 25.21 -29.46 11.13
CA LEU A 308 24.53 -30.75 10.96
C LEU A 308 23.65 -31.07 12.17
N LYS A 309 22.43 -31.56 11.92
CA LYS A 309 21.55 -32.14 12.93
C LYS A 309 21.86 -33.65 13.06
N PRO A 310 21.93 -34.22 14.28
CA PRO A 310 21.89 -33.53 15.57
C PRO A 310 23.18 -32.74 15.83
N PHE A 311 23.06 -31.60 16.50
CA PHE A 311 24.17 -30.71 16.87
C PHE A 311 24.34 -30.63 18.39
N ASP A 312 25.54 -30.24 18.80
CA ASP A 312 25.88 -29.84 20.16
C ASP A 312 26.05 -28.31 20.23
N PHE A 313 25.98 -27.74 21.44
CA PHE A 313 26.19 -26.30 21.63
C PHE A 313 27.56 -25.81 21.14
N SER A 314 28.58 -26.67 21.11
CA SER A 314 29.91 -26.34 20.57
C SER A 314 29.90 -26.07 19.07
N ASP A 315 28.97 -26.64 18.32
CA ASP A 315 28.88 -26.45 16.86
C ASP A 315 28.50 -25.00 16.51
N PHE A 316 27.88 -24.28 17.45
CA PHE A 316 27.49 -22.88 17.27
C PHE A 316 28.59 -21.89 17.67
N GLU A 317 29.76 -22.33 18.15
CA GLU A 317 30.83 -21.39 18.55
C GLU A 317 31.31 -20.52 17.37
N ILE A 318 31.31 -21.07 16.15
CA ILE A 318 31.63 -20.33 14.92
C ILE A 318 30.66 -19.16 14.66
N ILE A 319 29.42 -19.24 15.14
CA ILE A 319 28.40 -18.20 14.95
C ILE A 319 28.82 -16.90 15.67
N PHE A 320 29.53 -17.01 16.80
CA PHE A 320 29.98 -15.85 17.57
C PHE A 320 31.05 -15.02 16.87
N GLU A 321 31.71 -15.55 15.83
CA GLU A 321 32.64 -14.77 15.00
C GLU A 321 31.92 -13.79 14.06
N TYR A 322 30.60 -13.93 13.90
CA TYR A 322 29.79 -13.19 12.94
C TYR A 322 28.78 -12.20 13.56
N ILE A 323 28.68 -12.10 14.90
CA ILE A 323 27.62 -11.32 15.59
C ILE A 323 28.10 -10.30 16.62
#